data_AF-A0A350PI83-F1
#
_entry.id   AF-A0A350PI83-F1
#
_cell.length_a   1.000
_cell.length_b   1.000
_cell.length_c   1.000
_cell.angle_alpha   90.00
_cell.angle_beta   90.00
_cell.angle_gamma   90.00
#
_symmetry.space_group_name_H-M   'P 1'
#
loop_
_entity.id
_entity.type
_entity.pdbx_description
1 polymer ?
#
loop_
_entity_poly.entity_id
_entity_poly.type
_entity_poly.pdbx_seq_one_letter_code
_entity_poly.pdbx_strand_id
1 'polypeptide(L)'
;PGYFITKYGWKYWLSDREIANPRRLINWPIQSHGSEILRRAMIDLDEKNFEISMIIHDAVLIHCKKKNLRAMINDIKEIKKVMSDAAEKVIGAPIGVDVELIGESYVQKKEDKKRWEQLYEKLIKAKSGRIASTKGKVD
;
A
#
# COMPACT_ATOMS: atom_id res chain seq x y z
N PRO A 1 -19.52 9.40 24.49
CA PRO A 1 -18.72 9.05 23.30
C PRO A 1 -18.80 7.56 22.91
N GLY A 2 -19.38 7.28 21.74
CA GLY A 2 -19.35 5.95 21.13
C GLY A 2 -18.06 5.70 20.33
N TYR A 3 -17.83 4.45 19.91
CA TYR A 3 -16.70 4.10 19.03
C TYR A 3 -17.08 2.99 18.04
N PHE A 4 -16.38 2.96 16.91
CA PHE A 4 -16.33 1.78 16.02
C PHE A 4 -15.11 0.93 16.36
N ILE A 5 -15.20 -0.37 16.15
CA ILE A 5 -14.11 -1.31 16.40
C ILE A 5 -13.99 -2.31 15.27
N THR A 6 -12.75 -2.62 14.88
CA THR A 6 -12.41 -3.69 13.93
C THR A 6 -12.31 -5.04 14.63
N LYS A 7 -12.12 -6.13 13.86
CA LYS A 7 -12.04 -7.49 14.41
C LYS A 7 -10.92 -7.67 15.43
N TYR A 8 -9.75 -7.06 15.22
CA TYR A 8 -8.61 -7.13 16.14
C TYR A 8 -8.49 -5.90 17.05
N GLY A 9 -9.56 -5.12 17.18
CA GLY A 9 -9.71 -4.19 18.30
C GLY A 9 -9.22 -2.77 18.06
N TRP A 10 -8.98 -2.34 16.82
CA TRP A 10 -8.72 -0.92 16.54
C TRP A 10 -9.98 -0.10 16.73
N LYS A 11 -9.91 0.84 17.67
CA LYS A 11 -11.03 1.70 18.04
C LYS A 11 -10.95 3.04 17.32
N TYR A 12 -12.06 3.44 16.70
CA TYR A 12 -12.26 4.79 16.19
C TYR A 12 -13.29 5.51 17.06
N TRP A 13 -12.80 6.46 17.85
CA TRP A 13 -13.62 7.21 18.80
C TRP A 13 -14.39 8.31 18.08
N LEU A 14 -15.67 8.41 18.39
CA LEU A 14 -16.52 9.51 17.96
C LEU A 14 -16.52 10.60 19.03
N SER A 15 -16.27 11.83 18.60
CA SER A 15 -16.43 13.00 19.45
C SER A 15 -17.89 13.39 19.49
N ASP A 16 -18.44 13.56 20.69
CA ASP A 16 -19.80 14.08 20.86
C ASP A 16 -19.88 15.59 20.50
N ARG A 17 -18.73 16.24 20.26
CA ARG A 17 -18.62 17.69 19.97
C ARG A 17 -18.48 18.01 18.49
N GLU A 18 -18.20 17.02 17.64
CA GLU A 18 -17.94 17.21 16.22
C GLU A 18 -18.84 16.31 15.37
N ILE A 19 -19.48 16.89 14.35
CA ILE A 19 -20.22 16.11 13.37
C ILE A 19 -19.20 15.30 12.55
N ALA A 20 -19.23 13.97 12.71
CA ALA A 20 -18.33 13.09 11.98
C ALA A 20 -18.56 13.24 10.47
N ASN A 21 -17.48 13.49 9.73
CA ASN A 21 -17.56 13.58 8.26
C ASN A 21 -18.05 12.24 7.69
N PRO A 22 -19.19 12.22 6.96
CA PRO A 22 -19.76 10.98 6.44
C PRO A 22 -18.80 10.17 5.57
N ARG A 23 -17.96 10.84 4.76
CA ARG A 23 -16.98 10.18 3.89
C ARG A 23 -15.91 9.46 4.70
N ARG A 24 -15.44 10.07 5.78
CA ARG A 24 -14.45 9.44 6.68
C ARG A 24 -15.05 8.23 7.38
N LEU A 25 -16.31 8.35 7.84
CA LEU A 25 -17.02 7.28 8.53
C LEU A 25 -17.23 6.05 7.63
N ILE A 26 -17.58 6.27 6.36
CA ILE A 26 -17.81 5.19 5.39
C ILE A 26 -16.48 4.55 4.95
N ASN A 27 -15.43 5.36 4.77
CA ASN A 27 -14.12 4.85 4.35
C ASN A 27 -13.36 4.12 5.46
N TRP A 28 -13.59 4.50 6.73
CA TRP A 28 -12.83 3.97 7.86
C TRP A 28 -12.92 2.44 7.96
N PRO A 29 -14.10 1.79 7.94
CA PRO A 29 -14.19 0.33 7.99
C PRO A 29 -13.37 -0.36 6.91
N ILE A 30 -13.43 0.13 5.67
CA ILE A 30 -12.72 -0.50 4.54
C ILE A 30 -11.20 -0.38 4.75
N GLN A 31 -10.71 0.81 5.11
CA GLN A 31 -9.27 1.06 5.31
C GLN A 31 -8.71 0.34 6.54
N SER A 32 -9.48 0.32 7.63
CA SER A 32 -9.06 -0.30 8.88
C SER A 32 -8.99 -1.83 8.76
N HIS A 33 -9.99 -2.46 8.13
CA HIS A 33 -9.93 -3.91 7.86
C HIS A 33 -8.84 -4.26 6.85
N GLY A 34 -8.62 -3.44 5.80
CA GLY A 34 -7.50 -3.65 4.86
C GLY A 34 -6.14 -3.65 5.58
N SER A 35 -5.96 -2.74 6.53
CA SER A 35 -4.75 -2.67 7.35
C SER A 35 -4.61 -3.88 8.28
N GLU A 36 -5.71 -4.37 8.86
CA GLU A 36 -5.71 -5.60 9.68
C GLU A 36 -5.37 -6.85 8.87
N ILE A 37 -5.89 -6.95 7.63
CA ILE A 37 -5.57 -8.05 6.71
C ILE A 37 -4.07 -8.08 6.44
N LEU A 38 -3.47 -6.94 6.09
CA LEU A 38 -2.03 -6.87 5.81
C LEU A 38 -1.20 -7.17 7.04
N ARG A 39 -1.60 -6.66 8.21
CA ARG A 39 -0.92 -6.99 9.47
C ARG A 39 -0.97 -8.50 9.73
N ARG A 40 -2.13 -9.15 9.51
CA ARG A 40 -2.26 -10.60 9.70
C ARG A 40 -1.43 -11.37 8.69
N ALA A 41 -1.46 -10.97 7.41
CA ALA A 41 -0.68 -11.57 6.35
C ALA A 41 0.83 -11.47 6.62
N MET A 42 1.31 -10.31 7.09
CA MET A 42 2.71 -10.11 7.45
C MET A 42 3.15 -11.08 8.56
N ILE A 43 2.35 -11.25 9.60
CA ILE A 43 2.63 -12.20 10.68
C ILE A 43 2.66 -13.63 10.14
N ASP A 44 1.65 -14.04 9.37
CA ASP A 44 1.58 -15.40 8.81
C ASP A 44 2.74 -15.70 7.81
N LEU A 45 3.23 -14.68 7.10
CA LEU A 45 4.39 -14.79 6.21
C LEU A 45 5.71 -14.91 6.98
N ASP A 46 5.87 -14.13 8.05
CA ASP A 46 7.04 -14.17 8.94
C ASP A 46 7.14 -15.52 9.68
N GLU A 47 6.02 -16.03 10.19
CA GLU A 47 5.92 -17.37 10.80
C GLU A 47 6.34 -18.49 9.83
N LYS A 48 6.24 -18.25 8.51
CA LYS A 48 6.67 -19.17 7.45
C LYS A 48 8.10 -18.92 6.95
N ASN A 49 8.84 -18.01 7.58
CA ASN A 49 10.22 -17.64 7.25
C ASN A 49 10.37 -17.00 5.85
N PHE A 50 9.36 -16.28 5.35
CA PHE A 50 9.53 -15.43 4.18
C PHE A 50 10.18 -14.11 4.58
N GLU A 51 11.17 -13.65 3.81
CA GLU A 51 11.83 -12.36 4.05
C GLU A 51 10.96 -11.22 3.54
N ILE A 52 10.28 -10.54 4.45
CA ILE A 52 9.42 -9.40 4.13
C ILE A 52 10.27 -8.13 4.12
N SER A 53 10.30 -7.43 2.99
CA SER A 53 11.04 -6.16 2.88
C SER A 53 10.22 -4.98 3.38
N MET A 54 8.97 -4.86 2.93
CA MET A 54 8.07 -3.77 3.33
C MET A 54 6.61 -4.04 2.94
N ILE A 55 5.69 -3.32 3.58
CA ILE A 55 4.28 -3.23 3.18
C ILE A 55 4.08 -1.95 2.36
N ILE A 56 3.41 -2.05 1.22
CA ILE A 56 3.14 -0.94 0.30
C ILE A 56 1.64 -0.88 0.05
N HIS A 57 0.93 0.02 0.73
CA HIS A 57 -0.53 0.18 0.62
C HIS A 57 -1.28 -1.13 0.87
N ASP A 58 -1.66 -1.84 -0.19
CA ASP A 58 -2.38 -3.11 -0.24
C ASP A 58 -1.51 -4.31 -0.70
N ALA A 59 -0.22 -4.09 -0.87
CA ALA A 59 0.76 -5.09 -1.29
C ALA A 59 1.86 -5.32 -0.25
N VAL A 60 2.52 -6.47 -0.34
CA VAL A 60 3.70 -6.82 0.47
C VAL A 60 4.86 -7.11 -0.48
N LEU A 61 5.98 -6.42 -0.28
CA LEU A 61 7.22 -6.70 -1.00
C LEU A 61 7.99 -7.78 -0.25
N ILE A 62 8.20 -8.91 -0.93
CA ILE A 62 8.89 -10.08 -0.38
C ILE A 62 10.18 -10.28 -1.16
N HIS A 63 11.29 -10.44 -0.44
CA HIS A 63 12.56 -10.77 -1.02
C HIS A 63 12.70 -12.29 -1.11
N CYS A 64 12.87 -12.79 -2.33
CA CYS A 64 13.08 -14.21 -2.58
C CYS A 64 14.46 -14.44 -3.21
N LYS A 65 15.21 -15.41 -2.68
CA LYS A 65 16.43 -15.89 -3.33
C LYS A 65 16.09 -16.53 -4.66
N LYS A 66 16.92 -16.31 -5.68
CA LYS A 66 16.76 -16.95 -6.98
C LYS A 66 16.89 -18.47 -6.83
N LYS A 67 15.82 -19.20 -7.11
CA LYS A 67 15.75 -20.67 -7.08
C LYS A 67 15.42 -21.20 -8.48
N ASN A 68 15.31 -22.52 -8.61
CA ASN A 68 14.74 -23.12 -9.83
C ASN A 68 13.26 -22.70 -9.99
N LEU A 69 12.77 -22.76 -11.23
CA LEU A 69 11.42 -22.27 -11.58
C LEU A 69 10.32 -22.94 -10.75
N ARG A 70 10.43 -24.25 -10.50
CA ARG A 70 9.44 -25.02 -9.74
C ARG A 70 9.35 -24.55 -8.29
N ALA A 71 10.48 -24.32 -7.63
CA ALA A 71 10.53 -23.80 -6.27
C ALA A 71 9.95 -22.38 -6.18
N MET A 72 10.28 -21.50 -7.13
CA MET A 72 9.70 -20.16 -7.16
C MET A 72 8.18 -20.19 -7.34
N ILE A 73 7.65 -21.05 -8.22
CA ILE A 73 6.20 -21.20 -8.40
C ILE A 73 5.54 -21.67 -7.10
N ASN A 74 6.18 -22.57 -6.35
CA ASN A 74 5.66 -23.03 -5.06
C ASN A 74 5.65 -21.90 -4.02
N ASP A 75 6.75 -21.16 -3.89
CA ASP A 75 6.84 -20.00 -2.98
C ASP A 75 5.74 -18.98 -3.30
N ILE A 76 5.56 -18.64 -4.58
CA ILE A 76 4.51 -17.70 -5.04
C ILE A 76 3.12 -18.22 -4.66
N LYS A 77 2.82 -19.51 -4.92
CA LYS A 77 1.52 -20.10 -4.57
C LYS A 77 1.26 -20.05 -3.07
N GLU A 78 2.29 -20.32 -2.27
CA GLU A 78 2.19 -20.27 -0.82
C GLU A 78 1.95 -18.86 -0.31
N ILE A 79 2.70 -17.88 -0.78
CA ILE A 79 2.52 -16.46 -0.45
C ILE A 79 1.08 -16.01 -0.78
N LYS A 80 0.60 -16.31 -1.99
CA LYS A 80 -0.76 -15.96 -2.42
C LYS A 80 -1.81 -16.57 -1.49
N LYS A 81 -1.62 -17.84 -1.13
CA LYS A 81 -2.52 -18.55 -0.21
C LYS A 81 -2.53 -17.88 1.16
N VAL A 82 -1.36 -17.58 1.73
CA VAL A 82 -1.24 -16.94 3.04
C VAL A 82 -1.94 -15.58 3.06
N MET A 83 -1.75 -14.76 2.03
CA MET A 83 -2.42 -13.46 1.94
C MET A 83 -3.95 -13.60 1.79
N SER A 84 -4.43 -14.60 1.05
CA SER A 84 -5.86 -14.87 0.90
C SER A 84 -6.48 -15.40 2.20
N ASP A 85 -5.81 -16.34 2.87
CA ASP A 85 -6.20 -16.90 4.16
C ASP A 85 -6.24 -15.80 5.24
N ALA A 86 -5.31 -14.84 5.20
CA ALA A 86 -5.32 -13.68 6.10
C ALA A 86 -6.57 -12.82 5.89
N ALA A 87 -7.00 -12.60 4.64
CA ALA A 87 -8.25 -11.91 4.35
C ALA A 87 -9.46 -12.65 4.93
N GLU A 88 -9.52 -13.97 4.73
CA GLU A 88 -10.59 -14.80 5.28
C GLU A 88 -10.62 -14.74 6.82
N LYS A 89 -9.46 -14.77 7.48
CA LYS A 89 -9.37 -14.59 8.94
C LYS A 89 -9.91 -13.26 9.42
N VAL A 90 -9.80 -12.17 8.65
CA VAL A 90 -10.27 -10.84 9.08
C VAL A 90 -11.74 -10.60 8.71
N ILE A 91 -12.09 -10.77 7.43
CA ILE A 91 -13.41 -10.38 6.89
C ILE A 91 -14.33 -11.57 6.60
N GLY A 92 -13.85 -12.81 6.78
CA GLY A 92 -14.65 -14.03 6.57
C GLY A 92 -14.76 -14.47 5.11
N ALA A 93 -14.03 -13.84 4.19
CA ALA A 93 -14.00 -14.21 2.78
C ALA A 93 -12.57 -14.11 2.21
N PRO A 94 -12.16 -15.04 1.32
CA PRO A 94 -10.87 -14.96 0.66
C PRO A 94 -10.88 -13.82 -0.38
N ILE A 95 -9.75 -13.10 -0.44
CA ILE A 95 -9.52 -12.09 -1.48
C ILE A 95 -8.50 -12.65 -2.48
N GLY A 96 -8.73 -12.41 -3.77
CA GLY A 96 -7.79 -12.74 -4.83
C GLY A 96 -6.54 -11.88 -4.74
N VAL A 97 -5.37 -12.51 -4.83
CA VAL A 97 -4.07 -11.83 -4.73
C VAL A 97 -3.35 -11.93 -6.07
N ASP A 98 -2.80 -10.81 -6.53
CA ASP A 98 -1.95 -10.76 -7.72
C ASP A 98 -0.48 -10.69 -7.32
N VAL A 99 0.40 -11.13 -8.22
CA VAL A 99 1.84 -11.16 -7.97
C VAL A 99 2.57 -10.57 -9.17
N GLU A 100 3.44 -9.61 -8.89
CA GLU A 100 4.38 -9.03 -9.84
C GLU A 100 5.80 -9.48 -9.46
N LEU A 101 6.52 -10.09 -10.41
CA LEU A 101 7.90 -10.48 -10.21
C LEU A 101 8.83 -9.36 -10.64
N ILE A 102 9.58 -8.82 -9.69
CA ILE A 102 10.57 -7.75 -9.93
C ILE A 102 11.95 -8.40 -9.97
N GLY A 103 12.66 -8.21 -11.08
CA GLY A 103 14.02 -8.69 -11.28
C GLY A 103 15.08 -7.76 -10.66
N GLU A 104 16.23 -7.61 -11.31
CA GLU A 104 17.36 -6.81 -10.81
C GLU A 104 17.05 -5.32 -10.65
N SER A 105 16.11 -4.77 -11.42
CA SER A 105 15.69 -3.37 -11.30
C SER A 105 14.23 -3.21 -11.71
N TYR A 106 13.51 -2.40 -10.94
CA TYR A 106 12.16 -1.99 -11.30
C TYR A 106 12.21 -1.05 -12.51
N VAL A 107 11.51 -1.41 -13.59
CA VAL A 107 11.38 -0.58 -14.78
C VAL A 107 9.97 0.01 -14.80
N GLN A 108 9.89 1.33 -14.68
CA GLN A 108 8.61 2.03 -14.73
C GLN A 108 7.91 1.79 -16.08
N LYS A 109 6.61 1.48 -16.04
CA LYS A 109 5.79 1.25 -17.23
C LYS A 109 5.75 2.51 -18.10
N LYS A 110 5.63 2.34 -19.43
CA LYS A 110 5.72 3.44 -20.41
C LYS A 110 4.74 4.59 -20.14
N GLU A 111 3.53 4.27 -19.71
CA GLU A 111 2.48 5.26 -19.41
C GLU A 111 2.81 6.10 -18.16
N ASP A 112 3.28 5.44 -17.10
CA ASP A 112 3.69 6.09 -15.85
C ASP A 112 4.90 7.01 -16.06
N LYS A 113 5.84 6.59 -16.92
CA LYS A 113 7.00 7.41 -17.30
C LYS A 113 6.56 8.70 -18.00
N LYS A 114 5.60 8.62 -18.93
CA LYS A 114 5.08 9.81 -19.63
C LYS A 114 4.41 10.79 -18.67
N ARG A 115 3.64 10.28 -17.70
CA ARG A 115 3.02 11.13 -16.67
C ARG A 115 4.07 11.77 -15.77
N TRP A 116 5.11 11.03 -15.39
CA TRP A 116 6.24 11.56 -14.63
C TRP A 116 6.96 12.69 -15.37
N GLU A 117 7.31 12.49 -16.63
CA GLU A 117 7.97 13.50 -17.47
C GLU A 117 7.12 14.79 -17.54
N GLN A 118 5.81 14.67 -17.75
CA GLN A 118 4.90 15.82 -17.78
C GLN A 118 4.85 16.58 -16.45
N LEU A 119 4.82 15.86 -15.32
CA LEU A 119 4.84 16.49 -13.99
C LEU A 119 6.19 17.15 -13.72
N TYR A 120 7.27 16.51 -14.10
CA TYR A 120 8.63 17.00 -13.91
C TYR A 120 8.90 18.26 -14.76
N GLU A 121 8.44 18.29 -16.01
CA GLU A 121 8.49 19.50 -16.84
C GLU A 121 7.72 20.68 -16.21
N LYS A 122 6.51 20.42 -15.68
CA LYS A 122 5.72 21.43 -14.98
C LYS A 122 6.44 21.94 -13.73
N LEU A 123 7.09 21.05 -12.98
CA LEU A 123 7.89 21.41 -11.81
C LEU A 123 9.08 22.31 -12.19
N ILE A 124 9.81 21.96 -13.26
CA ILE A 124 10.91 22.78 -13.77
C ILE A 124 10.42 24.17 -14.16
N LYS A 125 9.31 24.27 -14.91
CA LYS A 125 8.71 25.56 -15.31
C LYS A 125 8.28 26.40 -14.10
N ALA A 126 7.70 25.78 -13.08
CA ALA A 126 7.32 26.48 -11.85
C ALA A 126 8.54 26.99 -11.06
N LYS A 127 9.62 26.20 -11.03
CA LYS A 127 10.89 26.61 -10.39
C LYS A 127 11.60 27.73 -11.18
N SER A 128 11.64 27.66 -12.52
CA SER A 128 12.25 28.71 -13.34
C SER A 128 11.45 30.01 -13.34
N GLY A 129 10.11 29.94 -13.30
CA GLY A 129 9.24 31.12 -13.16
C GLY A 129 9.42 31.85 -11.82
N ARG A 130 9.70 31.13 -10.72
CA ARG A 130 10.00 31.74 -9.41
C ARG A 130 11.32 32.51 -9.39
N ILE A 131 12.32 32.09 -10.18
CA ILE A 131 13.62 32.78 -10.27
C ILE A 131 13.47 34.10 -11.05
N ALA A 132 12.56 34.14 -12.04
CA ALA A 132 12.28 35.35 -12.80
C ALA A 132 11.51 36.42 -11.99
N SER A 133 10.58 36.03 -11.11
CA SER A 133 9.81 36.99 -10.31
C SER A 133 10.58 37.61 -9.15
N THR A 134 11.68 36.99 -8.71
CA THR A 134 12.53 37.52 -7.61
C THR A 134 13.59 38.54 -8.07
N LYS A 135 13.78 38.76 -9.38
CA LYS A 135 14.78 39.71 -9.91
C LYS A 135 14.21 41.10 -10.26
N GLY A 136 12.95 41.39 -9.92
CA GLY A 136 12.26 42.63 -10.30
C GLY A 136 11.80 43.52 -9.13
N LYS A 137 12.59 43.60 -8.04
CA LYS A 137 12.37 44.57 -6.94
C LYS A 137 13.67 44.78 -6.14
N VAL A 138 14.63 45.49 -6.74
CA VAL A 138 15.60 46.31 -6.00
C VAL A 138 15.88 47.53 -6.90
N ASP A 139 15.50 48.68 -6.35
CA ASP A 139 15.72 50.08 -6.75
C ASP A 139 15.12 50.61 -8.07
#